data_AF-W5N458-F1
#
_entry.id   AF-W5N458-F1
#
_cell.length_a   1.000
_cell.length_b   1.000
_cell.length_c   1.000
_cell.angle_alpha   90.00
_cell.angle_beta   90.00
_cell.angle_gamma   90.00
#
_symmetry.space_group_name_H-M   'P 1'
#
loop_
_entity.id
_entity.type
_entity.pdbx_description
1 polymer ?
#
loop_
_entity_poly.entity_id
_entity_poly.type
_entity_poly.pdbx_seq_one_letter_code
_entity_poly.pdbx_strand_id
1 'polypeptide(L)'
;MTTALVSVSWSFSEPEPGPGAAGAVANGDRFKIEGRAVVPGVKTQDWISTARVLVEGEEHVGFLKIDGSFAVNDVPSGSYVVEIISPSYRFDPVRVDITSKGKMRARVVNFIKTSEVLRLPYPLQMKSTGPHSYFMKRETWGWTDFLMNPMVMMMVLPLLIIVLLPKVVNTNDPEMRREMEQSMNMLNPNHELPDVSEFMTKLFSSKTSGKSGSSSKSGKSGPVKRR
;
A
#
# COMPACT_ATOMS: atom_id res chain seq x y z
N MET A 1 80.88 46.43 -32.45
CA MET A 1 80.04 45.45 -33.16
C MET A 1 79.18 44.76 -32.13
N THR A 2 77.90 45.05 -32.19
CA THR A 2 76.81 44.64 -31.30
C THR A 2 76.39 43.20 -31.55
N THR A 3 76.18 42.41 -30.50
CA THR A 3 75.44 41.14 -30.57
C THR A 3 74.43 41.12 -29.43
N ALA A 4 73.17 41.20 -29.83
CA ALA A 4 72.00 41.15 -28.96
C ALA A 4 71.68 39.69 -28.61
N LEU A 5 71.39 39.42 -27.34
CA LEU A 5 70.74 38.18 -26.91
C LEU A 5 69.34 38.51 -26.43
N VAL A 6 68.39 37.91 -27.13
CA VAL A 6 66.94 38.06 -27.03
C VAL A 6 66.45 37.39 -25.75
N SER A 7 65.83 38.15 -24.84
CA SER A 7 65.08 37.61 -23.71
C SER A 7 63.67 37.23 -24.18
N VAL A 8 63.33 35.95 -24.12
CA VAL A 8 61.96 35.47 -24.32
C VAL A 8 61.16 35.81 -23.07
N SER A 9 60.41 36.92 -23.12
CA SER A 9 59.39 37.26 -22.13
C SER A 9 58.15 36.41 -22.39
N TRP A 10 57.83 35.54 -21.44
CA TRP A 10 56.54 34.85 -21.41
C TRP A 10 55.49 35.85 -20.92
N SER A 11 54.75 36.44 -21.85
CA SER A 11 53.59 37.27 -21.53
C SER A 11 52.51 36.38 -20.93
N PHE A 12 52.40 36.41 -19.60
CA PHE A 12 51.25 35.91 -18.87
C PHE A 12 50.07 36.84 -19.17
N SER A 13 49.11 36.36 -19.95
CA SER A 13 47.90 37.10 -20.29
C SER A 13 47.00 37.19 -19.06
N GLU A 14 46.86 38.41 -18.55
CA GLU A 14 45.88 38.80 -17.55
C GLU A 14 44.46 38.57 -18.10
N PRO A 15 43.56 37.86 -17.40
CA PRO A 15 42.17 37.81 -17.81
C PRO A 15 41.46 39.11 -17.36
N GLU A 16 41.17 39.95 -18.35
CA GLU A 16 40.20 41.06 -18.26
C GLU A 16 38.87 40.58 -17.65
N PRO A 17 38.34 41.24 -16.60
CA PRO A 17 37.02 40.93 -16.07
C PRO A 17 35.96 41.50 -17.01
N GLY A 18 35.50 40.68 -17.96
CA GLY A 18 34.38 41.01 -18.83
C GLY A 18 33.11 41.32 -18.02
N PRO A 19 32.32 42.35 -18.39
CA PRO A 19 31.07 42.69 -17.72
C PRO A 19 29.99 41.74 -18.26
N GLY A 20 29.93 40.51 -17.74
CA GLY A 20 29.06 39.52 -18.38
C GLY A 20 29.01 38.14 -17.76
N ALA A 21 29.30 38.00 -16.48
CA ALA A 21 28.87 36.85 -15.70
C ALA A 21 28.86 37.25 -14.23
N ALA A 22 27.94 38.15 -13.88
CA ALA A 22 27.26 37.98 -12.60
C ALA A 22 26.67 36.57 -12.66
N GLY A 23 27.42 35.58 -12.17
CA GLY A 23 26.82 34.42 -11.55
C GLY A 23 25.95 35.01 -10.47
N ALA A 24 24.69 35.26 -10.82
CA ALA A 24 23.67 35.65 -9.90
C ALA A 24 23.63 34.53 -8.88
N VAL A 25 24.35 34.73 -7.77
CA VAL A 25 23.92 34.19 -6.50
C VAL A 25 22.63 34.93 -6.23
N ALA A 26 21.56 34.49 -6.91
CA ALA A 26 20.23 34.62 -6.40
C ALA A 26 20.26 33.82 -5.10
N ASN A 27 20.70 34.46 -4.02
CA ASN A 27 20.43 34.02 -2.66
C ASN A 27 18.92 34.19 -2.46
N GLY A 28 18.15 33.36 -3.16
CA GLY A 28 16.85 32.94 -2.66
C GLY A 28 17.15 32.13 -1.41
N ASP A 29 16.48 32.47 -0.32
CA ASP A 29 16.71 31.83 0.98
C ASP A 29 16.70 30.30 0.81
N ARG A 30 17.86 29.68 1.01
CA ARG A 30 18.01 28.23 1.03
C ARG A 30 17.83 27.76 2.46
N PHE A 31 17.06 26.69 2.61
CA PHE A 31 16.71 26.14 3.90
C PHE A 31 17.21 24.71 4.05
N LYS A 32 17.10 24.22 5.28
CA LYS A 32 17.54 22.89 5.68
C LYS A 32 16.35 22.09 6.20
N ILE A 33 16.15 20.90 5.64
CA ILE A 33 15.18 19.93 6.13
C ILE A 33 15.88 19.02 7.13
N GLU A 34 15.33 18.90 8.33
CA GLU A 34 15.89 18.07 9.40
C GLU A 34 14.89 17.05 9.91
N GLY A 35 15.42 15.91 10.31
CA GLY A 35 14.62 14.84 10.87
C GLY A 35 15.44 13.75 11.52
N ARG A 36 14.72 12.74 11.99
CA ARG A 36 15.25 11.51 12.54
C ARG A 36 14.46 10.34 12.03
N ALA A 37 15.18 9.33 11.58
CA ALA A 37 14.64 8.07 11.12
C ALA A 37 14.88 6.99 12.18
N VAL A 38 13.86 6.21 12.48
CA VAL A 38 13.91 5.17 13.52
C VAL A 38 13.29 3.89 12.98
N VAL A 39 14.05 2.80 13.08
CA VAL A 39 13.55 1.44 12.86
C VAL A 39 13.32 0.82 14.23
N PRO A 40 12.07 0.50 14.62
CA PRO A 40 11.79 -0.11 15.92
C PRO A 40 12.52 -1.44 16.08
N GLY A 41 13.23 -1.61 17.19
CA GLY A 41 13.92 -2.87 17.53
C GLY A 41 15.26 -3.13 16.82
N VAL A 42 15.72 -2.22 15.95
CA VAL A 42 16.98 -2.36 15.20
C VAL A 42 17.90 -1.18 15.51
N LYS A 43 19.20 -1.44 15.69
CA LYS A 43 20.18 -0.37 15.90
C LYS A 43 20.37 0.42 14.62
N THR A 44 20.56 1.73 14.73
CA THR A 44 20.73 2.62 13.58
C THR A 44 21.92 2.24 12.71
N GLN A 45 23.03 1.84 13.32
CA GLN A 45 24.29 1.50 12.64
C GLN A 45 24.16 0.36 11.62
N ASP A 46 23.19 -0.54 11.80
CA ASP A 46 23.04 -1.74 10.97
C ASP A 46 22.45 -1.43 9.59
N TRP A 47 21.74 -0.31 9.43
CA TRP A 47 20.96 -0.03 8.21
C TRP A 47 21.21 1.33 7.59
N ILE A 48 21.73 2.31 8.35
CA ILE A 48 22.00 3.67 7.84
C ILE A 48 22.96 3.71 6.66
N SER A 49 23.88 2.73 6.54
CA SER A 49 24.89 2.67 5.48
C SER A 49 24.30 2.43 4.10
N THR A 50 23.13 1.78 4.04
CA THR A 50 22.43 1.49 2.77
C THR A 50 21.26 2.43 2.53
N ALA A 51 20.96 3.31 3.49
CA ALA A 51 19.83 4.22 3.42
C ALA A 51 20.22 5.61 2.93
N ARG A 52 19.31 6.25 2.19
CA ARG A 52 19.45 7.62 1.69
C ARG A 52 18.15 8.38 1.92
N VAL A 53 18.28 9.69 2.13
CA VAL A 53 17.13 10.59 2.21
C VAL A 53 17.01 11.31 0.89
N LEU A 54 15.88 11.18 0.22
CA LEU A 54 15.60 11.87 -1.03
C LEU A 54 14.51 12.91 -0.81
N VAL A 55 14.66 14.02 -1.51
CA VAL A 55 13.68 15.10 -1.57
C VAL A 55 13.30 15.27 -3.03
N GLU A 56 12.01 15.15 -3.32
CA GLU A 56 11.43 15.27 -4.66
C GLU A 56 12.12 14.38 -5.71
N GLY A 57 12.25 13.07 -5.41
CA GLY A 57 12.76 12.10 -6.39
C GLY A 57 14.20 12.33 -6.82
N GLU A 58 15.10 12.59 -5.86
CA GLU A 58 16.55 12.84 -6.03
C GLU A 58 16.96 14.26 -6.40
N GLU A 59 16.05 15.24 -6.48
CA GLU A 59 16.44 16.65 -6.70
C GLU A 59 17.39 17.14 -5.60
N HIS A 60 17.11 16.79 -4.34
CA HIS A 60 18.04 16.98 -3.24
C HIS A 60 18.25 15.65 -2.51
N VAL A 61 19.51 15.36 -2.19
CA VAL A 61 19.91 14.11 -1.54
C VAL A 61 20.56 14.43 -0.20
N GLY A 62 20.12 13.73 0.84
CA GLY A 62 20.72 13.76 2.17
C GLY A 62 21.13 12.38 2.65
N PHE A 63 22.01 12.38 3.64
CA PHE A 63 22.50 11.17 4.28
C PHE A 63 22.10 11.15 5.76
N LEU A 64 21.96 9.94 6.29
CA LEU A 64 21.69 9.71 7.70
C LEU A 64 23.01 9.68 8.48
N LYS A 65 22.96 10.23 9.69
CA LYS A 65 24.02 10.15 10.68
C LYS A 65 23.87 8.88 11.52
N ILE A 66 24.92 8.57 12.29
CA ILE A 66 24.99 7.38 13.17
C ILE A 66 23.87 7.28 14.21
N ASP A 67 23.31 8.42 14.62
CA ASP A 67 22.21 8.53 15.60
C ASP A 67 20.82 8.39 14.96
N GLY A 68 20.77 8.19 13.64
CA GLY A 68 19.56 8.16 12.82
C GLY A 68 19.02 9.54 12.44
N SER A 69 19.70 10.63 12.81
CA SER A 69 19.32 11.97 12.37
C SER A 69 19.74 12.21 10.92
N PHE A 70 19.04 13.07 10.21
CA PHE A 70 19.39 13.45 8.85
C PHE A 70 19.15 14.95 8.63
N ALA A 71 19.88 15.47 7.65
CA ALA A 71 19.80 16.85 7.23
C ALA A 71 19.95 16.92 5.71
N VAL A 72 19.02 17.56 5.04
CA VAL A 72 19.11 17.91 3.62
C VAL A 72 19.27 19.42 3.52
N ASN A 73 20.38 19.87 2.96
CA ASN A 73 20.70 21.29 2.82
C ASN A 73 20.30 21.81 1.44
N ASP A 74 20.39 23.12 1.26
CA ASP A 74 20.24 23.82 -0.01
C ASP A 74 18.86 23.74 -0.67
N VAL A 75 17.81 23.45 0.12
CA VAL A 75 16.43 23.31 -0.37
C VAL A 75 15.74 24.68 -0.42
N PRO A 76 15.24 25.14 -1.58
CA PRO A 76 14.53 26.42 -1.67
C PRO A 76 13.18 26.38 -0.96
N SER A 77 12.50 27.54 -0.85
CA SER A 77 11.11 27.56 -0.36
C SER A 77 10.18 26.87 -1.35
N GLY A 78 9.35 25.96 -0.87
CA GLY A 78 8.49 25.13 -1.70
C GLY A 78 7.77 24.06 -0.91
N SER A 79 7.08 23.17 -1.61
CA SER A 79 6.42 22.00 -1.03
C SER A 79 7.08 20.77 -1.63
N TYR A 80 7.68 19.94 -0.79
CA TYR A 80 8.50 18.81 -1.21
C TYR A 80 8.00 17.52 -0.58
N VAL A 81 8.20 16.41 -1.28
CA VAL A 81 8.04 15.07 -0.70
C VAL A 81 9.40 14.57 -0.26
N VAL A 82 9.53 14.27 1.04
CA VAL A 82 10.73 13.70 1.66
C VAL A 82 10.49 12.22 1.87
N GLU A 83 11.41 11.40 1.37
CA GLU A 83 11.37 9.95 1.49
C GLU A 83 12.72 9.41 1.95
N ILE A 84 12.67 8.28 2.66
CA ILE A 84 13.88 7.56 3.09
C ILE A 84 13.89 6.24 2.35
N ILE A 85 14.83 6.10 1.44
CA ILE A 85 15.02 4.87 0.68
C ILE A 85 16.03 4.01 1.42
N SER A 86 15.62 2.78 1.75
CA SER A 86 16.50 1.73 2.26
C SER A 86 16.11 0.42 1.59
N PRO A 87 17.09 -0.43 1.22
CA PRO A 87 16.79 -1.75 0.66
C PRO A 87 16.17 -2.70 1.69
N SER A 88 16.42 -2.51 2.99
CA SER A 88 15.93 -3.45 4.01
C SER A 88 14.60 -3.01 4.62
N TYR A 89 14.40 -1.70 4.78
CA TYR A 89 13.28 -1.14 5.56
C TYR A 89 12.47 -0.14 4.75
N ARG A 90 11.15 -0.21 4.89
CA ARG A 90 10.22 0.71 4.26
C ARG A 90 9.88 1.86 5.20
N PHE A 91 9.85 3.08 4.67
CA PHE A 91 9.41 4.29 5.36
C PHE A 91 8.28 4.94 4.58
N ASP A 92 7.33 5.54 5.30
CA ASP A 92 6.26 6.29 4.67
C ASP A 92 6.76 7.70 4.29
N PRO A 93 6.47 8.19 3.07
CA PRO A 93 6.92 9.50 2.64
C PRO A 93 6.17 10.60 3.38
N VAL A 94 6.85 11.73 3.60
CA VAL A 94 6.32 12.87 4.34
C VAL A 94 6.43 14.13 3.49
N ARG A 95 5.33 14.89 3.42
CA ARG A 95 5.30 16.17 2.72
C ARG A 95 5.79 17.27 3.65
N VAL A 96 6.74 18.08 3.20
CA VAL A 96 7.27 19.24 3.92
C VAL A 96 7.00 20.50 3.13
N ASP A 97 6.28 21.43 3.74
CA ASP A 97 6.09 22.77 3.21
C ASP A 97 7.04 23.75 3.89
N ILE A 98 7.82 24.45 3.08
CA ILE A 98 8.80 25.46 3.48
C ILE A 98 8.27 26.82 3.00
N THR A 99 7.95 27.72 3.93
CA THR A 99 7.63 29.09 3.54
C THR A 99 8.90 29.86 3.19
N SER A 100 8.79 30.94 2.41
CA SER A 100 9.90 31.86 2.13
C SER A 100 10.45 32.57 3.38
N LYS A 101 9.77 32.46 4.54
CA LYS A 101 10.29 32.91 5.85
C LYS A 101 11.03 31.80 6.61
N GLY A 102 11.16 30.61 6.04
CA GLY A 102 11.77 29.44 6.69
C GLY A 102 10.87 28.70 7.69
N LYS A 103 9.55 28.98 7.71
CA LYS A 103 8.63 28.23 8.58
C LYS A 103 8.34 26.86 7.94
N MET A 104 8.76 25.81 8.61
CA MET A 104 8.55 24.42 8.19
C MET A 104 7.23 23.86 8.69
N ARG A 105 6.52 23.10 7.86
CA ARG A 105 5.33 22.32 8.24
C ARG A 105 5.39 20.95 7.59
N ALA A 106 5.32 19.89 8.40
CA ALA A 106 5.27 18.52 7.91
C ALA A 106 3.83 17.98 7.90
N ARG A 107 3.50 17.15 6.91
CA ARG A 107 2.19 16.52 6.75
C ARG A 107 2.34 15.13 6.12
N VAL A 108 1.38 14.24 6.38
CA VAL A 108 1.33 12.97 5.64
C VAL A 108 1.03 13.23 4.17
N VAL A 109 1.70 12.47 3.29
CA VAL A 109 1.49 12.55 1.85
C VAL A 109 0.17 11.88 1.49
N ASN A 110 -0.76 12.63 0.91
CA ASN A 110 -1.97 12.08 0.28
C ASN A 110 -2.07 12.63 -1.15
N PHE A 111 -1.94 11.75 -2.13
CA PHE A 111 -2.00 12.10 -3.55
C PHE A 111 -3.43 12.26 -4.08
N ILE A 112 -4.43 11.67 -3.41
CA ILE A 112 -5.83 11.71 -3.85
C ILE A 112 -6.50 12.99 -3.32
N LYS A 113 -6.37 13.26 -2.02
CA LYS A 113 -6.97 14.42 -1.37
C LYS A 113 -5.88 15.39 -0.92
N THR A 114 -5.44 16.25 -1.82
CA THR A 114 -4.38 17.25 -1.56
C THR A 114 -4.75 18.30 -0.51
N SER A 115 -6.05 18.48 -0.23
CA SER A 115 -6.57 19.39 0.79
C SER A 115 -6.64 18.77 2.20
N GLU A 116 -6.46 17.46 2.32
CA GLU A 116 -6.44 16.79 3.61
C GLU A 116 -5.11 17.08 4.32
N VAL A 117 -5.19 17.63 5.54
CA VAL A 117 -4.02 18.10 6.28
C VAL A 117 -3.89 17.33 7.59
N LEU A 118 -3.20 16.19 7.52
CA LEU A 118 -2.74 15.50 8.72
C LEU A 118 -1.36 16.04 9.10
N ARG A 119 -1.31 16.92 10.11
CA ARG A 119 -0.07 17.56 10.55
C ARG A 119 0.84 16.57 11.25
N LEU A 120 2.12 16.59 10.89
CA LEU A 120 3.18 15.88 11.58
C LEU A 120 4.07 16.86 12.34
N PRO A 121 4.67 16.41 13.46
CA PRO A 121 5.65 17.22 14.18
C PRO A 121 6.89 17.48 13.32
N TYR A 122 7.55 18.61 13.58
CA TYR A 122 8.84 18.96 13.01
C TYR A 122 9.83 19.25 14.16
N PRO A 123 11.09 18.78 14.12
CA PRO A 123 11.76 18.00 13.06
C PRO A 123 11.10 16.65 12.75
N LEU A 124 11.29 16.14 11.54
CA LEU A 124 10.61 14.94 11.07
C LEU A 124 10.95 13.73 11.93
N GLN A 125 9.94 12.93 12.31
CA GLN A 125 10.14 11.64 12.97
C GLN A 125 9.59 10.53 12.08
N MET A 126 10.46 10.00 11.21
CA MET A 126 10.09 8.96 10.26
C MET A 126 10.32 7.59 10.88
N LYS A 127 9.23 6.87 11.14
CA LYS A 127 9.28 5.50 11.65
C LYS A 127 9.17 4.54 10.48
N SER A 128 9.92 3.45 10.52
CA SER A 128 9.77 2.39 9.53
C SER A 128 8.45 1.64 9.74
N THR A 129 7.76 1.39 8.64
CA THR A 129 6.52 0.59 8.59
C THR A 129 6.81 -0.90 8.71
N GLY A 130 8.03 -1.33 8.37
CA GLY A 130 8.49 -2.72 8.43
C GLY A 130 9.56 -3.04 7.38
N PRO A 131 10.01 -4.31 7.31
CA PRO A 131 10.93 -4.76 6.28
C PRO A 131 10.25 -4.81 4.91
N HIS A 132 11.03 -4.67 3.84
CA HIS A 132 10.53 -4.84 2.48
C HIS A 132 10.18 -6.30 2.16
N SER A 133 8.97 -6.54 1.64
CA SER A 133 8.55 -7.84 1.12
C SER A 133 8.73 -7.88 -0.41
N TYR A 134 9.97 -8.05 -0.86
CA TYR A 134 10.26 -8.17 -2.30
C TYR A 134 9.79 -9.49 -2.91
N PHE A 135 9.75 -10.54 -2.09
CA PHE A 135 9.42 -11.88 -2.54
C PHE A 135 8.00 -12.25 -2.12
N MET A 136 7.23 -12.77 -3.06
CA MET A 136 5.99 -13.46 -2.74
C MET A 136 6.34 -14.87 -2.26
N LYS A 137 5.76 -15.29 -1.13
CA LYS A 137 5.85 -16.67 -0.69
C LYS A 137 5.10 -17.55 -1.69
N ARG A 138 5.70 -18.68 -2.09
CA ARG A 138 5.02 -19.67 -2.92
C ARG A 138 3.84 -20.24 -2.12
N GLU A 139 2.71 -20.42 -2.78
CA GLU A 139 1.60 -21.19 -2.22
C GLU A 139 2.11 -22.60 -1.93
N THR A 140 2.26 -22.91 -0.66
CA THR A 140 2.62 -24.26 -0.22
C THR A 140 1.34 -25.07 -0.14
N TRP A 141 1.39 -26.33 -0.59
CA TRP A 141 0.27 -27.25 -0.38
C TRP A 141 0.06 -27.45 1.11
N GLY A 142 -0.93 -26.75 1.68
CA GLY A 142 -1.34 -26.95 3.05
C GLY A 142 -2.22 -28.20 3.15
N TRP A 143 -2.02 -29.00 4.20
CA TRP A 143 -3.00 -30.04 4.55
C TRP A 143 -4.39 -29.45 4.79
N THR A 144 -4.45 -28.20 5.25
CA THR A 144 -5.68 -27.41 5.37
C THR A 144 -6.32 -27.11 4.03
N ASP A 145 -5.53 -26.84 2.98
CA ASP A 145 -6.05 -26.54 1.64
C ASP A 145 -6.59 -27.80 0.97
N PHE A 146 -6.00 -28.96 1.28
CA PHE A 146 -6.55 -30.26 0.89
C PHE A 146 -7.87 -30.57 1.62
N LEU A 147 -7.93 -30.36 2.94
CA LEU A 147 -9.16 -30.60 3.70
C LEU A 147 -10.25 -29.59 3.35
N MET A 148 -9.94 -28.31 3.18
CA MET A 148 -10.88 -27.26 2.77
C MET A 148 -11.26 -27.34 1.29
N ASN A 149 -10.74 -28.32 0.54
CA ASN A 149 -11.17 -28.55 -0.83
C ASN A 149 -12.63 -29.05 -0.82
N PRO A 150 -13.56 -28.36 -1.52
CA PRO A 150 -14.98 -28.70 -1.51
C PRO A 150 -15.24 -30.14 -1.96
N MET A 151 -14.39 -30.71 -2.82
CA MET A 151 -14.53 -32.11 -3.26
C MET A 151 -14.19 -33.10 -2.14
N VAL A 152 -13.13 -32.82 -1.36
CA VAL A 152 -12.70 -33.70 -0.27
C VAL A 152 -13.70 -33.64 0.90
N MET A 153 -14.18 -32.45 1.26
CA MET A 153 -15.21 -32.28 2.30
C MET A 153 -16.49 -33.04 1.95
N MET A 154 -16.98 -32.93 0.72
CA MET A 154 -18.20 -33.60 0.27
C MET A 154 -18.07 -35.11 0.20
N MET A 155 -16.84 -35.65 0.08
CA MET A 155 -16.62 -37.09 0.13
C MET A 155 -16.47 -37.60 1.57
N VAL A 156 -15.68 -36.91 2.40
CA VAL A 156 -15.33 -37.38 3.75
C VAL A 156 -16.49 -37.16 4.73
N LEU A 157 -17.20 -36.03 4.64
CA LEU A 157 -18.28 -35.69 5.58
C LEU A 157 -19.44 -36.71 5.53
N PRO A 158 -19.98 -37.12 4.35
CA PRO A 158 -21.03 -38.14 4.31
C PRO A 158 -20.56 -39.51 4.78
N LEU A 159 -19.32 -39.92 4.47
CA LEU A 159 -18.77 -41.20 4.94
C LEU A 159 -18.66 -41.24 6.46
N LEU A 160 -18.22 -40.14 7.07
CA LEU A 160 -18.13 -40.00 8.53
C LEU A 160 -19.52 -40.11 9.17
N ILE A 161 -20.52 -39.44 8.59
CA ILE A 161 -21.92 -39.53 9.02
C ILE A 161 -22.45 -40.97 8.92
N ILE A 162 -22.21 -41.68 7.82
CA ILE A 162 -22.66 -43.06 7.63
C ILE A 162 -22.02 -44.02 8.65
N VAL A 163 -20.79 -43.75 9.08
CA VAL A 163 -20.10 -44.57 10.11
C VAL A 163 -20.55 -44.21 11.53
N LEU A 164 -20.83 -42.92 11.80
CA LEU A 164 -21.27 -42.46 13.11
C LEU A 164 -22.76 -42.68 13.36
N LEU A 165 -23.62 -42.53 12.36
CA LEU A 165 -25.07 -42.69 12.49
C LEU A 165 -25.44 -44.03 13.14
N PRO A 166 -24.91 -45.20 12.73
CA PRO A 166 -25.21 -46.48 13.39
C PRO A 166 -24.70 -46.58 14.83
N LYS A 167 -23.71 -45.75 15.20
CA LYS A 167 -23.09 -45.73 16.54
C LYS A 167 -23.81 -44.78 17.50
N VAL A 168 -24.42 -43.70 16.99
CA VAL A 168 -25.16 -42.71 17.81
C VAL A 168 -26.67 -42.91 17.74
N VAL A 169 -27.18 -43.44 16.63
CA VAL A 169 -28.56 -43.88 16.46
C VAL A 169 -28.60 -45.35 16.83
N ASN A 170 -29.17 -45.63 18.00
CA ASN A 170 -29.35 -47.00 18.50
C ASN A 170 -30.15 -47.80 17.46
N THR A 171 -29.48 -48.69 16.75
CA THR A 171 -30.09 -49.50 15.68
C THR A 171 -31.16 -50.48 16.24
N ASN A 172 -31.41 -50.52 17.55
CA ASN A 172 -32.34 -51.45 18.19
C ASN A 172 -33.74 -50.88 18.48
N ASP A 173 -34.00 -49.59 18.21
CA ASP A 173 -35.31 -48.98 18.49
C ASP A 173 -36.25 -49.03 17.26
N PRO A 174 -37.46 -49.65 17.35
CA PRO A 174 -38.38 -49.86 16.23
C PRO A 174 -39.09 -48.58 15.73
N GLU A 175 -39.02 -47.48 16.49
CA GLU A 175 -39.64 -46.20 16.13
C GLU A 175 -38.76 -45.40 15.16
N MET A 176 -37.45 -45.32 15.44
CA MET A 176 -36.49 -44.59 14.60
C MET A 176 -36.22 -45.28 13.26
N ARG A 177 -36.35 -46.62 13.19
CA ARG A 177 -36.29 -47.37 11.92
C ARG A 177 -37.44 -47.01 10.98
N ARG A 178 -38.66 -46.78 11.50
CA ARG A 178 -39.82 -46.37 10.68
C ARG A 178 -39.65 -44.96 10.11
N GLU A 179 -39.08 -44.03 10.89
CA GLU A 179 -38.77 -42.67 10.43
C GLU A 179 -37.61 -42.66 9.41
N MET A 180 -36.62 -43.54 9.60
CA MET A 180 -35.48 -43.71 8.69
C MET A 180 -35.90 -44.42 7.39
N GLU A 181 -36.79 -45.41 7.46
CA GLU A 181 -37.40 -46.06 6.29
C GLU A 181 -38.29 -45.09 5.50
N GLN A 182 -39.05 -44.22 6.17
CA GLN A 182 -39.85 -43.18 5.52
C GLN A 182 -38.99 -42.12 4.83
N SER A 183 -37.90 -41.67 5.45
CA SER A 183 -36.97 -40.72 4.84
C SER A 183 -36.11 -41.36 3.73
N MET A 184 -35.68 -42.62 3.87
CA MET A 184 -34.94 -43.36 2.84
C MET A 184 -35.83 -43.73 1.63
N ASN A 185 -37.10 -44.07 1.85
CA ASN A 185 -38.08 -44.30 0.80
C ASN A 185 -38.47 -42.98 0.09
N MET A 186 -38.42 -41.85 0.79
CA MET A 186 -38.59 -40.52 0.19
C MET A 186 -37.32 -40.03 -0.55
N LEU A 187 -36.15 -40.60 -0.23
CA LEU A 187 -34.86 -40.34 -0.89
C LEU A 187 -34.54 -41.34 -2.02
N ASN A 188 -35.41 -42.32 -2.31
CA ASN A 188 -35.22 -43.24 -3.42
C ASN A 188 -36.51 -43.47 -4.23
N PRO A 189 -36.71 -42.68 -5.29
CA PRO A 189 -37.27 -43.18 -6.52
C PRO A 189 -36.28 -42.98 -7.68
N ASN A 190 -35.87 -44.09 -8.29
CA ASN A 190 -35.37 -44.29 -9.66
C ASN A 190 -34.83 -43.09 -10.47
N HIS A 191 -33.56 -43.22 -10.86
CA HIS A 191 -32.97 -42.89 -12.18
C HIS A 191 -33.52 -41.67 -12.93
N GLU A 192 -33.28 -40.47 -12.42
CA GLU A 192 -32.93 -39.24 -13.16
C GLU A 192 -32.69 -38.16 -12.09
N LEU A 193 -31.51 -37.54 -12.11
CA LEU A 193 -30.99 -36.73 -11.02
C LEU A 193 -31.96 -35.60 -10.62
N PRO A 194 -32.28 -35.41 -9.32
CA PRO A 194 -32.74 -34.10 -8.87
C PRO A 194 -31.51 -33.23 -8.74
N ASP A 195 -31.47 -32.17 -9.54
CA ASP A 195 -30.37 -31.22 -9.53
C ASP A 195 -30.30 -30.52 -8.15
N VAL A 196 -29.37 -30.98 -7.31
CA VAL A 196 -29.04 -30.38 -6.01
C VAL A 196 -28.68 -28.88 -6.16
N SER A 197 -28.38 -28.44 -7.38
CA SER A 197 -28.22 -27.04 -7.75
C SER A 197 -29.51 -26.22 -7.53
N GLU A 198 -30.70 -26.77 -7.79
CA GLU A 198 -31.96 -26.04 -7.60
C GLU A 198 -32.29 -25.88 -6.12
N PHE A 199 -32.01 -26.89 -5.29
CA PHE A 199 -32.26 -26.82 -3.85
C PHE A 199 -31.30 -25.83 -3.16
N MET A 200 -30.01 -25.85 -3.53
CA MET A 200 -29.05 -24.84 -3.07
C MET A 200 -29.35 -23.46 -3.62
N THR A 201 -29.76 -23.33 -4.89
CA THR A 201 -30.14 -22.04 -5.48
C THR A 201 -31.39 -21.48 -4.80
N LYS A 202 -32.36 -22.31 -4.39
CA LYS A 202 -33.54 -21.84 -3.65
C LYS A 202 -33.20 -21.37 -2.24
N LEU A 203 -32.20 -21.97 -1.59
CA LEU A 203 -31.72 -21.56 -0.26
C LEU A 203 -30.80 -20.31 -0.33
N PHE A 204 -30.03 -20.14 -1.41
CA PHE A 204 -29.18 -18.96 -1.63
C PHE A 204 -29.95 -17.78 -2.24
N SER A 205 -31.01 -18.06 -3.00
CA SER A 205 -31.94 -17.07 -3.59
C SER A 205 -32.95 -16.53 -2.58
N SER A 206 -33.26 -17.27 -1.51
CA SER A 206 -34.19 -16.80 -0.46
C SER A 206 -33.66 -15.62 0.37
N LYS A 207 -32.47 -15.08 0.07
CA LYS A 207 -31.95 -13.83 0.65
C LYS A 207 -32.06 -12.60 -0.26
N THR A 208 -32.68 -12.68 -1.43
CA THR A 208 -32.78 -11.54 -2.37
C THR A 208 -34.16 -11.19 -2.92
N SER A 209 -35.27 -11.65 -2.31
CA SER A 209 -36.61 -11.17 -2.72
C SER A 209 -37.39 -10.49 -1.59
N GLY A 210 -37.05 -9.23 -1.32
CA GLY A 210 -37.85 -8.29 -0.53
C GLY A 210 -38.51 -7.22 -1.43
N LYS A 211 -39.77 -7.51 -1.81
CA LYS A 211 -40.95 -6.64 -2.07
C LYS A 211 -40.73 -5.10 -2.07
N SER A 212 -41.28 -4.33 -3.03
CA SER A 212 -42.70 -3.94 -3.05
C SER A 212 -43.17 -3.33 -4.38
N GLY A 213 -44.43 -3.60 -4.76
CA GLY A 213 -45.06 -3.10 -5.99
C GLY A 213 -46.04 -1.92 -5.82
N SER A 214 -46.46 -1.38 -6.99
CA SER A 214 -47.77 -0.79 -7.37
C SER A 214 -48.31 0.42 -6.58
N SER A 215 -48.90 1.51 -7.08
CA SER A 215 -49.33 2.04 -8.40
C SER A 215 -50.00 3.41 -8.18
N SER A 216 -49.88 4.41 -9.08
CA SER A 216 -51.01 5.22 -9.63
C SER A 216 -50.59 6.50 -10.40
N LYS A 217 -50.84 6.47 -11.72
CA LYS A 217 -51.46 7.50 -12.60
C LYS A 217 -51.31 9.02 -12.29
N SER A 218 -50.72 9.74 -13.27
CA SER A 218 -51.27 10.91 -14.00
C SER A 218 -50.32 12.12 -14.16
N GLY A 219 -50.27 12.69 -15.38
CA GLY A 219 -50.18 14.14 -15.58
C GLY A 219 -48.85 14.82 -15.97
N LYS A 220 -48.55 14.83 -17.29
CA LYS A 220 -48.21 16.01 -18.13
C LYS A 220 -46.85 16.79 -17.97
N SER A 221 -46.34 17.12 -19.17
CA SER A 221 -45.50 18.27 -19.62
C SER A 221 -43.96 18.32 -19.43
N GLY A 222 -43.25 18.19 -20.56
CA GLY A 222 -42.31 19.20 -21.09
C GLY A 222 -40.80 19.00 -20.83
N PRO A 223 -39.92 19.02 -21.87
CA PRO A 223 -38.48 19.10 -21.66
C PRO A 223 -38.04 20.57 -21.61
N VAL A 224 -37.39 20.99 -20.51
CA VAL A 224 -36.73 22.30 -20.40
C VAL A 224 -35.22 22.13 -20.50
N LYS A 225 -34.65 22.95 -21.39
CA LYS A 225 -33.25 23.07 -21.78
C LYS A 225 -32.57 24.16 -20.92
N ARG A 226 -31.27 23.96 -20.65
CA ARG A 226 -30.22 24.96 -20.33
C ARG A 226 -30.25 25.71 -18.99
N ARG A 227 -29.10 25.67 -18.30
CA ARG A 227 -28.11 26.77 -18.33
C ARG A 227 -26.70 26.21 -18.16
#